data_AF-A0A2V9P8K2-F1
#
_entry.id   AF-A0A2V9P8K2-F1
#
_cell.length_a   1.000
_cell.length_b   1.000
_cell.length_c   1.000
_cell.angle_alpha   90.00
_cell.angle_beta   90.00
_cell.angle_gamma   90.00
#
_symmetry.space_group_name_H-M   'P 1'
#
loop_
_entity.id
_entity.type
_entity.pdbx_description
1 polymer ?
#
loop_
_entity_poly.entity_id
_entity_poly.type
_entity_poly.pdbx_seq_one_letter_code
_entity_poly.pdbx_strand_id
1 'polypeptide(L)' 'MTYLAEHLSSLRQEIADLQKMNTHYSNKSEHSPLEQSALETRTARLLQIKKELGNMRERPSDPKIWWERLHKSRIA' A
#
# COMPACT_ATOMS: atom_id res chain seq x y z
N MET A 1 -16.84 -6.48 -9.39
CA MET A 1 -15.76 -5.48 -9.32
C MET A 1 -15.07 -5.59 -7.97
N THR A 2 -14.22 -6.59 -7.79
CA THR A 2 -13.56 -6.88 -6.49
C THR A 2 -12.08 -6.48 -6.46
N TYR A 3 -11.46 -6.28 -7.63
CA TYR A 3 -10.03 -5.98 -7.78
C TYR A 3 -9.52 -4.83 -6.91
N LEU A 4 -10.27 -3.73 -6.78
CA LEU A 4 -9.83 -2.60 -5.94
C LEU A 4 -9.86 -2.93 -4.45
N ALA A 5 -10.89 -3.65 -3.98
CA ALA A 5 -11.01 -4.03 -2.58
C ALA A 5 -9.98 -5.10 -2.20
N GLU A 6 -9.75 -6.07 -3.08
CA GLU A 6 -8.69 -7.07 -2.96
C GLU A 6 -7.33 -6.40 -2.92
N HIS A 7 -7.06 -5.50 -3.85
CA HIS A 7 -5.79 -4.77 -3.92
C HIS A 7 -5.54 -3.91 -2.68
N LEU A 8 -6.56 -3.17 -2.20
CA LEU A 8 -6.46 -2.42 -0.93
C LEU A 8 -6.24 -3.34 0.27
N SER A 9 -6.81 -4.55 0.26
CA SER A 9 -6.61 -5.54 1.33
C SER A 9 -5.18 -6.09 1.30
N SER A 10 -4.65 -6.39 0.11
CA SER A 10 -3.26 -6.78 -0.09
C SER A 10 -2.29 -5.68 0.36
N LEU A 11 -2.51 -4.42 -0.01
CA LEU A 11 -1.69 -3.30 0.43
C LEU A 11 -1.72 -3.11 1.95
N ARG A 12 -2.87 -3.30 2.58
CA ARG A 12 -3.00 -3.26 4.05
C ARG A 12 -2.18 -4.37 4.73
N GLN A 13 -2.28 -5.58 4.20
CA GLN A 13 -1.51 -6.72 4.72
C GLN A 13 -0.01 -6.45 4.56
N GLU A 14 0.42 -5.99 3.39
CA GLU A 14 1.81 -5.65 3.11
C GLU A 14 2.34 -4.56 4.06
N ILE A 15 1.55 -3.50 4.32
CA ILE A 15 1.92 -2.47 5.30
C ILE A 15 2.12 -3.07 6.70
N ALA A 16 1.20 -3.93 7.14
CA ALA A 16 1.28 -4.55 8.47
C ALA A 16 2.54 -5.42 8.60
N ASP A 17 2.88 -6.19 7.57
CA ASP A 17 4.07 -7.03 7.55
C ASP A 17 5.35 -6.19 7.54
N LEU A 18 5.43 -5.15 6.71
CA LEU A 18 6.57 -4.23 6.67
C LEU A 18 6.78 -3.51 8.01
N GLN A 19 5.70 -3.06 8.65
CA GLN A 19 5.76 -2.45 9.98
C GLN A 19 6.24 -3.44 11.03
N LYS A 20 5.71 -4.67 11.03
CA LYS A 20 6.15 -5.74 11.95
C LYS A 20 7.64 -6.03 11.80
N MET A 21 8.14 -6.12 10.56
CA MET A 21 9.57 -6.34 10.30
C MET A 21 10.43 -5.15 10.76
N ASN A 22 9.96 -3.93 10.59
CA ASN A 22 10.65 -2.73 11.07
C ASN A 22 10.66 -2.63 12.60
N THR A 23 9.56 -2.98 13.27
CA THR A 23 9.53 -3.09 14.73
C THR A 23 10.50 -4.15 15.23
N HIS A 24 10.53 -5.33 14.60
CA HIS A 24 11.49 -6.37 14.96
C HIS A 24 12.94 -5.90 14.75
N TYR A 25 13.21 -5.19 13.65
CA TYR A 25 14.52 -4.56 13.44
C TYR A 25 14.84 -3.59 14.58
N SER A 26 13.95 -2.63 14.90
CA SER A 26 14.17 -1.62 15.93
C SER A 26 14.35 -2.19 17.35
N ASN A 27 13.84 -3.40 17.62
CA ASN A 27 13.95 -4.05 18.92
C ASN A 27 15.29 -4.79 19.10
N LYS A 28 16.06 -5.01 18.02
CA LYS A 28 17.41 -5.57 18.13
C LYS A 28 18.39 -4.48 18.55
N SER A 29 19.35 -4.83 19.40
CA SER A 29 20.41 -3.92 19.85
C SER A 29 21.51 -3.71 18.82
N GLU A 30 21.77 -4.72 17.99
CA GLU A 30 22.79 -4.70 16.94
C GLU A 30 22.16 -5.01 15.58
N HIS A 31 22.69 -4.37 14.55
CA HIS A 31 22.24 -4.54 13.17
C HIS A 31 23.43 -4.79 12.26
N SER A 32 23.31 -5.82 11.42
CA SER A 32 24.26 -6.03 10.33
C SER A 32 24.01 -5.02 9.20
N PRO A 33 25.04 -4.72 8.37
CA PRO A 33 24.87 -3.89 7.18
C PRO A 33 23.76 -4.39 6.25
N LEU A 34 23.57 -5.72 6.19
CA LEU A 34 22.51 -6.35 5.41
C LEU A 34 21.11 -5.99 5.96
N GLU A 35 20.94 -6.01 7.28
CA GLU A 35 19.67 -5.64 7.90
C GLU A 35 19.36 -4.15 7.72
N GLN A 36 20.40 -3.31 7.70
CA GLN A 36 20.24 -1.88 7.43
C GLN A 36 19.80 -1.62 5.99
N SER A 37 20.41 -2.28 5.00
CA SER A 37 19.94 -2.24 3.61
C SER A 37 18.51 -2.79 3.46
N ALA A 38 18.17 -3.83 4.22
CA ALA A 38 16.80 -4.36 4.25
C ALA A 38 15.80 -3.35 4.84
N LEU A 39 16.17 -2.60 5.90
CA LEU A 39 15.34 -1.53 6.44
C LEU A 39 15.11 -0.42 5.41
N GLU A 40 16.15 0.02 4.70
CA GLU A 40 16.04 1.03 3.65
C GLU A 40 15.06 0.58 2.55
N THR A 41 15.17 -0.67 2.11
CA THR A 41 14.27 -1.27 1.11
C THR A 41 12.81 -1.29 1.60
N ARG A 42 12.57 -1.71 2.86
CA ARG A 42 11.22 -1.71 3.44
C ARG A 42 10.64 -0.29 3.54
N THR A 43 11.47 0.67 3.92
CA THR A 43 11.08 2.08 4.04
C THR A 43 10.75 2.68 2.68
N ALA A 44 11.55 2.38 1.65
CA ALA A 44 11.26 2.76 0.28
C ALA A 44 9.93 2.16 -0.22
N ARG A 45 9.66 0.88 0.10
CA ARG A 45 8.40 0.23 -0.24
C ARG A 45 7.20 0.89 0.44
N LEU A 46 7.29 1.22 1.73
CA LEU A 46 6.22 1.94 2.44
C LEU A 46 5.93 3.30 1.80
N LEU A 47 6.95 4.03 1.35
CA LEU A 47 6.78 5.28 0.61
C LEU A 47 6.09 5.07 -0.75
N GLN A 48 6.44 3.99 -1.46
CA GLN A 48 5.79 3.64 -2.72
C GLN A 48 4.31 3.31 -2.50
N ILE A 49 3.97 2.51 -1.49
CA ILE A 49 2.58 2.18 -1.15
C ILE A 49 1.81 3.46 -0.79
N LYS A 50 2.42 4.38 -0.04
CA LYS A 50 1.81 5.69 0.27
C LYS A 50 1.48 6.48 -1.00
N LYS A 51 2.41 6.54 -1.97
CA LYS A 51 2.19 7.20 -3.26
C LYS A 51 1.09 6.50 -4.05
N GLU A 52 1.09 5.18 -4.09
CA GLU A 52 0.08 4.37 -4.77
C GLU A 52 -1.33 4.62 -4.21
N LEU A 53 -1.48 4.62 -2.88
CA LEU A 53 -2.73 4.98 -2.21
C LEU A 53 -3.14 6.44 -2.47
N GLY A 54 -2.16 7.35 -2.56
CA GLY A 54 -2.37 8.75 -2.95
C GLY A 54 -2.93 8.86 -4.37
N ASN A 55 -2.30 8.16 -5.33
CA ASN A 55 -2.76 8.12 -6.72
C ASN A 55 -4.14 7.47 -6.86
N MET A 56 -4.49 6.51 -6.00
CA MET A 56 -5.85 5.95 -5.95
C MET A 56 -6.89 6.94 -5.40
N ARG A 57 -6.47 7.92 -4.59
CA ARG A 57 -7.32 8.99 -4.07
C ARG A 57 -7.43 10.17 -5.03
N GLU A 58 -6.35 10.49 -5.75
CA GLU A 58 -6.31 11.61 -6.69
C GLU A 58 -6.98 11.22 -8.02
N ARG A 59 -8.10 11.88 -8.30
CA ARG A 59 -8.90 11.73 -9.53
C ARG A 59 -8.02 11.85 -10.78
N PRO A 60 -7.96 10.84 -11.67
CA PRO A 60 -7.34 10.99 -12.99
C PRO A 60 -8.13 12.00 -13.85
N SER A 61 -7.44 12.63 -14.79
CA SER A 61 -7.95 13.69 -15.68
C SER A 61 -9.16 13.29 -16.55
N ASP A 62 -9.51 12.00 -16.65
CA ASP A 62 -10.70 11.52 -17.35
C ASP A 62 -11.75 10.92 -16.37
N PRO A 63 -12.78 11.70 -15.98
CA PRO A 63 -13.73 11.31 -14.96
C PRO A 63 -14.83 10.34 -15.40
N LYS A 64 -14.99 10.09 -16.70
CA LYS A 64 -16.17 9.40 -17.25
C LYS A 64 -16.14 7.87 -17.06
N ILE A 65 -14.96 7.27 -17.00
CA ILE A 65 -14.79 5.80 -16.99
C ILE A 65 -14.86 5.22 -15.56
N TRP A 66 -14.60 6.01 -14.53
CA TRP A 66 -14.32 5.48 -13.19
C TRP A 66 -15.56 5.30 -12.28
N TRP A 67 -16.57 6.17 -12.37
CA TRP A 67 -17.71 6.14 -11.45
C TRP A 67 -18.94 5.36 -11.93
N GLU A 68 -19.12 5.16 -13.24
CA GLU A 68 -20.29 4.46 -13.79
C GLU A 68 -20.32 2.99 -13.37
N ARG A 69 -19.15 2.36 -13.22
CA ARG A 69 -19.07 0.97 -12.76
C ARG A 69 -19.42 0.85 -11.27
N LEU A 70 -19.15 1.89 -10.47
CA LEU A 70 -19.40 1.94 -9.02
C LEU A 70 -20.89 2.21 -8.69
N HIS A 71 -21.62 2.94 -9.54
CA HIS A 71 -23.03 3.29 -9.32
C HIS A 71 -24.03 2.29 -9.93
N LYS A 72 -23.63 1.50 -10.94
CA LYS A 72 -24.53 0.49 -11.53
C LYS A 72 -24.85 -0.71 -10.62
N SER A 73 -24.22 -0.80 -9.45
CA SER A 73 -24.53 -1.82 -8.43
C SER A 73 -25.45 -1.30 -7.31
N ARG A 74 -26.02 -0.10 -7.44
CA ARG A 74 -26.90 0.48 -6.39
C ARG A 74 -28.24 1.01 -6.89
N ILE A 75 -28.60 0.70 -8.13
CA ILE A 75 -29.95 0.92 -8.68
C ILE A 75 -30.30 -0.32 -9.51
N ALA A 76 -30.83 -1.33 -8.81
CA ALA A 76 -31.81 -2.26 -9.33
C ALA A 76 -33.14 -1.90 -8.65
#